data_AF-B8CDK2-F1
#
_entry.id   AF-B8CDK2-F1
#
_cell.length_a   1.000
_cell.length_b   1.000
_cell.length_c   1.000
_cell.angle_alpha   90.00
_cell.angle_beta   90.00
_cell.angle_gamma   90.00
#
_symmetry.space_group_name_H-M   'P 1'
#
loop_
_entity.id
_entity.type
_entity.pdbx_description
1 polymer ?
#
loop_
_entity_poly.entity_id
_entity_poly.type
_entity_poly.pdbx_seq_one_letter_code
_entity_poly.pdbx_strand_id
1 'polypeptide(L)'
;MRPIDLTTDHSAYNPAEVTAVLRRCNNAPKAISSASGGGIKRVAGSLAVTRALGDAYLKTPRLSFFPYKRHAPYITARPEVNCRVLTKGADRILILASDGVWERASGDDVLRWVRNYYNARIAGVIVRKVLNKVRKTRNISSLRMLMSLPKGRARRSKHDDITATVVDLSVSCVLLSHCVLYFLSISFSLTSHFAYSYLFQQGFVS
;
A
#
# COMPACT_ATOMS: atom_id res chain seq x y z
N MET A 1 -21.81 -1.08 -7.53
CA MET A 1 -20.71 -1.46 -6.62
C MET A 1 -19.90 -0.22 -6.26
N ARG A 2 -19.34 -0.13 -5.05
CA ARG A 2 -18.49 0.95 -4.57
C ARG A 2 -17.22 0.36 -3.92
N PRO A 3 -16.02 0.93 -4.16
CA PRO A 3 -14.83 0.58 -3.39
C PRO A 3 -14.90 1.10 -1.96
N ILE A 4 -14.43 0.31 -1.01
CA ILE A 4 -14.31 0.65 0.40
C ILE A 4 -12.88 0.38 0.83
N ASP A 5 -12.23 1.42 1.33
CA ASP A 5 -10.86 1.37 1.82
C ASP A 5 -10.87 0.76 3.22
N LEU A 6 -10.09 -0.30 3.42
CA LEU A 6 -10.03 -1.00 4.70
C LEU A 6 -8.75 -0.69 5.48
N THR A 7 -7.80 0.01 4.85
CA THR A 7 -6.49 0.37 5.42
C THR A 7 -6.14 1.79 5.06
N THR A 8 -5.44 2.49 5.95
CA THR A 8 -4.90 3.82 5.67
C THR A 8 -3.39 3.76 5.38
N ASP A 9 -2.91 4.73 4.60
CA ASP A 9 -1.50 4.88 4.27
C ASP A 9 -0.66 5.23 5.49
N HIS A 10 0.29 4.36 5.83
CA HIS A 10 1.30 4.61 6.85
C HIS A 10 2.54 5.29 6.26
N SER A 11 2.35 6.50 5.75
CA SER A 11 3.37 7.27 5.04
C SER A 11 3.65 8.64 5.68
N ALA A 12 4.79 9.22 5.34
CA ALA A 12 5.15 10.58 5.74
C ALA A 12 4.27 11.68 5.12
N TYR A 13 3.27 11.31 4.30
CA TYR A 13 2.26 12.21 3.74
C TYR A 13 0.96 12.22 4.54
N ASN A 14 0.69 11.19 5.33
CA ASN A 14 -0.49 11.12 6.18
C ASN A 14 -0.32 12.01 7.43
N PRO A 15 -1.13 13.06 7.62
CA PRO A 15 -0.98 13.99 8.75
C PRO A 15 -1.08 13.33 10.12
N ALA A 16 -1.95 12.32 10.26
CA ALA A 16 -2.12 11.58 11.51
C ALA A 16 -0.86 10.80 11.86
N GLU A 17 -0.25 10.14 10.87
CA GLU A 17 1.01 9.41 11.06
C GLU A 17 2.20 10.33 11.28
N VAL A 18 2.26 11.48 10.59
CA VAL A 18 3.27 12.52 10.83
C VAL A 18 3.23 12.96 12.30
N THR A 19 2.03 13.26 12.82
CA THR A 19 1.83 13.64 14.21
C THR A 19 2.27 12.52 15.17
N ALA A 20 1.91 11.28 14.85
CA ALA A 20 2.28 10.11 15.63
C ALA A 20 3.81 9.89 15.67
N VAL A 21 4.52 10.09 14.55
CA VAL A 21 5.99 10.02 14.48
C VAL A 21 6.62 11.11 15.34
N LEU A 22 6.21 12.37 15.17
CA LEU A 22 6.75 13.51 15.93
C LEU A 22 6.60 13.30 17.44
N ARG A 23 5.42 12.85 17.88
CA ARG A 23 5.17 12.50 19.29
C ARG A 23 6.07 11.36 19.77
N ARG A 24 6.18 10.27 18.99
CA ARG A 24 6.94 9.07 19.37
C ARG A 24 8.43 9.36 19.54
N CYS A 25 9.00 10.17 18.67
CA CYS A 25 10.42 10.52 18.70
C CYS A 25 10.75 11.76 19.55
N ASN A 26 9.76 12.32 20.27
CA ASN A 26 9.88 13.57 21.03
C ASN A 26 10.50 14.71 20.19
N ASN A 27 9.90 14.96 19.02
CA ASN A 27 10.36 15.96 18.05
C ASN A 27 11.85 15.87 17.71
N ALA A 28 12.38 14.65 17.59
CA ALA A 28 13.78 14.44 17.21
C ALA A 28 14.12 15.16 15.89
N PRO A 29 15.34 15.69 15.74
CA PRO A 29 15.78 16.28 14.48
C PRO A 29 15.56 15.32 13.32
N LYS A 30 15.13 15.86 12.18
CA LYS A 30 14.82 15.10 10.95
C LYS A 30 13.76 14.01 11.11
N ALA A 31 12.94 14.04 12.17
CA ALA A 31 11.87 13.07 12.37
C ALA A 31 10.97 12.92 11.13
N ILE A 32 10.55 14.06 10.57
CA ILE A 32 9.99 14.17 9.22
C ILE A 32 10.84 15.18 8.47
N SER A 33 11.36 14.79 7.32
CA SER A 33 12.20 15.62 6.48
C SER A 33 11.72 15.56 5.03
N SER A 34 11.70 16.71 4.37
CA SER A 34 11.58 16.79 2.92
C SER A 34 12.95 17.18 2.36
N ALA A 35 13.36 16.61 1.22
CA ALA A 35 14.53 17.13 0.54
C ALA A 35 14.28 18.58 0.10
N SER A 36 15.30 19.43 0.21
CA SER A 36 15.26 20.81 -0.27
C SER A 36 14.85 20.85 -1.74
N GLY A 37 13.83 21.67 -2.08
CA GLY A 37 13.28 21.77 -3.44
C GLY A 37 12.05 20.89 -3.73
N GLY A 38 11.29 20.49 -2.71
CA GLY A 38 10.01 19.77 -2.91
C GLY A 38 10.15 18.26 -3.11
N GLY A 39 11.24 17.66 -2.61
CA GLY A 39 11.45 16.21 -2.69
C GLY A 39 10.54 15.39 -1.77
N ILE A 40 10.60 14.07 -1.94
CA ILE A 40 9.76 13.11 -1.24
C ILE A 40 9.89 13.25 0.28
N LYS A 41 8.76 13.32 1.01
CA LYS A 41 8.73 13.32 2.48
C LYS A 41 9.24 11.99 3.00
N ARG A 42 10.16 12.04 3.97
CA ARG A 42 10.78 10.86 4.57
C ARG A 42 10.84 10.98 6.09
N VAL A 43 10.66 9.85 6.75
CA VAL A 43 10.92 9.64 8.16
C VAL A 43 12.43 9.45 8.37
N ALA A 44 13.01 10.21 9.29
CA ALA A 44 14.45 10.19 9.59
C ALA A 44 15.34 10.43 8.34
N GLY A 45 14.82 11.08 7.29
CA GLY A 45 15.51 11.21 6.00
C GLY A 45 15.72 9.91 5.22
N SER A 46 15.21 8.78 5.72
CA SER A 46 15.50 7.44 5.20
C SER A 46 14.30 6.84 4.48
N LEU A 47 13.19 6.63 5.19
CA LEU A 47 12.04 5.86 4.69
C LEU A 47 10.87 6.76 4.34
N ALA A 48 10.08 6.42 3.33
CA ALA A 48 8.81 7.12 3.04
C ALA A 48 7.66 6.65 3.96
N VAL A 49 7.86 5.53 4.67
CA VAL A 49 6.88 4.89 5.56
C VAL A 49 7.11 5.23 7.03
N THR A 50 6.03 5.27 7.79
CA THR A 50 6.02 5.55 9.24
C THR A 50 5.94 4.28 10.09
N ARG A 51 5.58 3.15 9.46
CA ARG A 51 5.50 1.84 10.07
C ARG A 51 6.13 0.80 9.16
N ALA A 52 6.99 -0.06 9.70
CA ALA A 52 7.55 -1.16 8.95
C ALA A 52 7.97 -2.29 9.88
N LEU A 53 8.07 -3.52 9.37
CA LEU A 53 8.89 -4.57 9.96
C LEU A 53 10.36 -4.37 9.53
N GLY A 54 11.33 -4.74 10.37
CA GLY A 54 12.75 -4.49 10.11
C GLY A 54 13.27 -3.14 10.65
N ASP A 55 14.22 -2.50 9.96
CA ASP A 55 14.84 -1.19 10.28
C ASP A 55 15.04 -0.92 11.78
N ALA A 56 15.57 -1.90 12.50
CA ALA A 56 15.65 -1.81 13.95
C ALA A 56 16.54 -0.64 14.42
N TYR A 57 17.40 -0.11 13.54
CA TYR A 57 18.20 1.10 13.76
C TYR A 57 17.36 2.39 13.92
N LEU A 58 16.12 2.40 13.41
CA LEU A 58 15.14 3.49 13.55
C LEU A 58 14.15 3.27 14.71
N LYS A 59 14.28 2.17 15.45
CA LYS A 59 13.32 1.76 16.50
C LYS A 59 13.97 1.59 17.86
N THR A 60 15.15 0.98 17.87
CA THR A 60 15.80 0.50 19.11
C THR A 60 17.11 1.23 19.34
N PRO A 61 17.41 1.67 20.58
CA PRO A 61 18.66 2.38 20.89
C PRO A 61 19.91 1.54 20.59
N ARG A 62 19.85 0.23 20.86
CA ARG A 62 20.97 -0.70 20.71
C ARG A 62 21.47 -0.82 19.26
N LEU A 63 20.59 -0.65 18.29
CA LEU A 63 20.93 -0.74 16.86
C LEU A 63 20.97 0.62 16.18
N SER A 64 20.75 1.71 16.94
CA SER A 64 20.75 3.07 16.41
C SER A 64 22.18 3.65 16.34
N PHE A 65 22.50 4.27 15.22
CA PHE A 65 23.81 4.82 14.88
C PHE A 65 23.67 6.24 14.30
N PHE A 66 24.74 7.02 14.32
CA PHE A 66 24.76 8.36 13.71
C PHE A 66 24.41 8.28 12.21
N PRO A 67 23.49 9.10 11.66
CA PRO A 67 22.98 10.37 12.20
C PRO A 67 21.66 10.25 12.98
N TYR A 68 21.19 9.04 13.28
CA TYR A 68 19.92 8.82 13.98
C TYR A 68 20.07 9.04 15.49
N LYS A 69 19.09 9.71 16.10
CA LYS A 69 19.08 9.95 17.55
C LYS A 69 18.82 8.63 18.28
N ARG A 70 19.75 8.22 19.15
CA ARG A 70 19.52 7.12 20.09
C ARG A 70 18.33 7.42 20.98
N HIS A 71 17.54 6.40 21.32
CA HIS A 71 16.28 6.51 22.09
C HIS A 71 15.14 7.29 21.40
N ALA A 72 15.23 7.55 20.09
CA ALA A 72 14.10 8.04 19.31
C ALA A 72 13.53 6.92 18.42
N PRO A 73 12.32 6.41 18.68
CA PRO A 73 11.66 5.47 17.78
C PRO A 73 11.00 6.26 16.64
N TYR A 74 11.68 6.37 15.52
CA TYR A 74 11.21 7.11 14.35
C TYR A 74 10.03 6.38 13.67
N ILE A 75 10.08 5.05 13.59
CA ILE A 75 9.00 4.22 13.04
C ILE A 75 8.54 3.17 14.06
N THR A 76 7.45 2.46 13.77
CA THR A 76 6.97 1.35 14.60
C THR A 76 6.72 0.08 13.78
N ALA A 77 6.84 -1.07 14.43
CA ALA A 77 6.42 -2.36 13.89
C ALA A 77 4.96 -2.71 14.27
N ARG A 78 4.24 -1.79 14.91
CA ARG A 78 2.86 -2.02 15.34
C ARG A 78 1.92 -1.75 14.17
N PRO A 79 1.14 -2.74 13.71
CA PRO A 79 0.19 -2.54 12.64
C PRO A 79 -1.02 -1.71 13.09
N GLU A 80 -1.77 -1.21 12.12
CA GLU A 80 -3.17 -0.81 12.32
C GLU A 80 -4.07 -2.00 12.03
N VAL A 81 -5.05 -2.24 12.91
CA VAL A 81 -6.01 -3.33 12.79
C VAL A 81 -7.39 -2.73 12.56
N ASN A 82 -7.98 -3.02 11.41
CA ASN A 82 -9.36 -2.67 11.11
C ASN A 82 -10.20 -3.94 11.02
N CYS A 83 -11.40 -3.89 11.59
CA CYS A 83 -12.33 -5.02 11.61
C CYS A 83 -13.60 -4.65 10.87
N ARG A 84 -14.10 -5.55 10.03
CA ARG A 84 -15.38 -5.38 9.34
C ARG A 84 -16.16 -6.69 9.31
N VAL A 85 -17.45 -6.59 9.62
CA VAL A 85 -18.41 -7.68 9.42
C VAL A 85 -18.76 -7.74 7.94
N LEU A 86 -18.61 -8.90 7.32
CA LEU A 86 -18.96 -9.10 5.93
C LEU A 86 -20.48 -9.19 5.77
N THR A 87 -21.02 -8.44 4.80
CA THR A 87 -22.43 -8.51 4.43
C THR A 87 -22.60 -9.44 3.24
N LYS A 88 -23.27 -10.57 3.47
CA LYS A 88 -23.57 -11.57 2.44
C LYS A 88 -24.30 -10.94 1.24
N GLY A 89 -23.83 -11.23 0.04
CA GLY A 89 -24.40 -10.71 -1.22
C GLY A 89 -23.97 -9.28 -1.58
N ALA A 90 -23.63 -8.45 -0.59
CA ALA A 90 -23.14 -7.09 -0.81
C ALA A 90 -21.62 -7.06 -1.01
N ASP A 91 -20.85 -7.65 -0.11
CA ASP A 91 -19.39 -7.73 -0.16
C ASP A 91 -18.97 -8.91 -1.04
N ARG A 92 -18.33 -8.65 -2.19
CA ARG A 92 -18.04 -9.70 -3.18
C ARG A 92 -16.56 -9.99 -3.38
N ILE A 93 -15.74 -8.94 -3.38
CA ILE A 93 -14.32 -9.08 -3.71
C ILE A 93 -13.51 -8.25 -2.73
N LEU A 94 -12.45 -8.86 -2.22
CA LEU A 94 -11.38 -8.21 -1.48
C LEU A 94 -10.12 -8.19 -2.34
N ILE A 95 -9.49 -7.03 -2.48
CA ILE A 95 -8.24 -6.86 -3.23
C ILE A 95 -7.16 -6.41 -2.28
N LEU A 96 -6.07 -7.15 -2.24
CA LEU A 96 -4.84 -6.81 -1.52
C LEU A 96 -3.78 -6.48 -2.56
N ALA A 97 -3.20 -5.28 -2.52
CA ALA A 97 -2.19 -4.91 -3.53
C ALA A 97 -1.15 -3.94 -2.98
N SER A 98 0.02 -3.94 -3.62
CA SER A 98 1.10 -2.99 -3.30
C SER A 98 0.84 -1.58 -3.81
N ASP A 99 1.56 -0.63 -3.23
CA ASP A 99 1.64 0.77 -3.67
C ASP A 99 1.86 0.88 -5.18
N GLY A 100 2.66 -0.02 -5.77
CA GLY A 100 2.84 -0.10 -7.22
C GLY A 100 1.52 -0.18 -8.03
N VAL A 101 0.45 -0.71 -7.45
CA VAL A 101 -0.91 -0.66 -8.02
C VAL A 101 -1.58 0.67 -7.70
N TRP A 102 -1.68 1.03 -6.42
CA TRP A 102 -2.52 2.13 -5.94
C TRP A 102 -1.99 3.52 -6.28
N GLU A 103 -0.69 3.67 -6.50
CA GLU A 103 -0.10 4.88 -7.09
C GLU A 103 -0.61 5.16 -8.51
N ARG A 104 -1.12 4.14 -9.21
CA ARG A 104 -1.50 4.22 -10.63
C ARG A 104 -2.98 3.94 -10.87
N ALA A 105 -3.71 3.46 -9.87
CA ALA A 105 -5.09 3.05 -10.01
C ALA A 105 -5.87 3.38 -8.73
N SER A 106 -7.04 4.01 -8.89
CA SER A 106 -7.98 4.18 -7.80
C SER A 106 -8.79 2.90 -7.57
N GLY A 107 -9.48 2.81 -6.42
CA GLY A 107 -10.48 1.77 -6.18
C GLY A 107 -11.51 1.69 -7.31
N ASP A 108 -11.99 2.83 -7.82
CA ASP A 108 -12.97 2.85 -8.92
C ASP A 108 -12.41 2.32 -10.25
N ASP A 109 -11.14 2.58 -10.55
CA ASP A 109 -10.49 2.00 -11.73
C ASP A 109 -10.44 0.48 -11.65
N VAL A 110 -10.02 -0.04 -10.49
CA VAL A 110 -9.94 -1.48 -10.25
C VAL A 110 -11.33 -2.09 -10.29
N LEU A 111 -12.33 -1.44 -9.70
CA LEU A 111 -13.72 -1.89 -9.76
C LEU A 111 -14.24 -1.99 -11.20
N ARG A 112 -13.90 -1.01 -12.06
CA ARG A 112 -14.26 -1.04 -13.48
C ARG A 112 -13.63 -2.23 -14.18
N TRP A 113 -12.38 -2.57 -13.86
CA TRP A 113 -11.71 -3.74 -14.43
C TRP A 113 -12.32 -5.04 -13.95
N VAL A 114 -12.64 -5.14 -12.66
CA VAL A 114 -13.33 -6.29 -12.08
C VAL A 114 -14.67 -6.55 -12.79
N ARG A 115 -15.48 -5.51 -13.00
CA ARG A 115 -16.78 -5.65 -13.69
C ARG A 115 -16.64 -6.16 -15.13
N ASN A 116 -15.64 -5.69 -15.85
CA ASN A 116 -15.44 -6.03 -17.26
C ASN A 116 -14.76 -7.39 -17.47
N TYR A 117 -14.07 -7.92 -16.46
CA TYR A 117 -13.24 -9.11 -16.57
C TYR A 117 -13.49 -10.12 -15.45
N TYR A 118 -14.71 -10.17 -14.90
CA TYR A 118 -15.06 -10.97 -13.72
C TYR A 118 -14.69 -12.46 -13.87
N ASN A 119 -14.87 -13.03 -15.07
CA ASN A 119 -14.57 -14.44 -15.36
C ASN A 119 -13.10 -14.71 -15.72
N ALA A 120 -12.24 -13.69 -15.69
CA ALA A 120 -10.82 -13.82 -16.00
C ALA A 120 -9.97 -13.89 -14.72
N ARG A 121 -8.66 -14.14 -14.87
CA ARG A 121 -7.70 -13.95 -13.77
C ARG A 121 -7.55 -12.45 -13.46
N ILE A 122 -8.46 -11.91 -12.65
CA ILE A 122 -8.59 -10.48 -12.33
C ILE A 122 -7.26 -9.88 -11.86
N ALA A 123 -6.53 -10.55 -10.97
CA ALA A 123 -5.21 -10.11 -10.51
C ALA A 123 -4.25 -9.81 -11.67
N GLY A 124 -4.21 -10.70 -12.67
CA GLY A 124 -3.40 -10.51 -13.87
C GLY A 124 -3.89 -9.39 -14.78
N VAL A 125 -5.18 -9.07 -14.76
CA VAL A 125 -5.76 -7.91 -15.46
C VAL A 125 -5.34 -6.61 -14.78
N ILE A 126 -5.43 -6.54 -13.44
CA ILE A 126 -5.00 -5.38 -12.64
C ILE A 126 -3.54 -5.05 -12.95
N VAL A 127 -2.64 -6.03 -12.80
CA VAL A 127 -1.20 -5.84 -13.06
C VAL A 127 -0.96 -5.35 -14.49
N ARG A 128 -1.60 -5.94 -15.51
CA ARG A 128 -1.46 -5.50 -16.91
C ARG A 128 -1.98 -4.08 -17.15
N LYS A 129 -3.11 -3.70 -16.54
CA LYS A 129 -3.70 -2.36 -16.72
C LYS A 129 -2.83 -1.31 -16.05
N VAL A 130 -2.31 -1.59 -14.85
CA VAL A 130 -1.34 -0.73 -14.14
C VAL A 130 -0.06 -0.55 -14.96
N LEU A 131 0.55 -1.65 -15.44
CA LEU A 131 1.74 -1.58 -16.29
C LEU A 131 1.50 -0.79 -17.58
N ASN A 132 0.30 -0.91 -18.18
CA ASN A 132 -0.06 -0.10 -19.34
C ASN A 132 -0.18 1.38 -19.01
N LYS A 133 -0.72 1.74 -17.85
CA LYS A 133 -0.71 3.14 -17.38
C LYS A 133 0.72 3.64 -17.19
N VAL A 134 1.58 2.87 -16.53
CA VAL A 134 3.02 3.18 -16.38
C VAL A 134 3.66 3.43 -17.74
N ARG A 135 3.46 2.52 -18.69
CA ARG A 135 4.00 2.61 -20.05
C ARG A 135 3.60 3.93 -20.72
N LYS A 136 2.30 4.27 -20.67
CA LYS A 136 1.77 5.51 -21.26
C LYS A 136 2.36 6.75 -20.58
N THR A 137 2.35 6.81 -19.25
CA THR A 137 2.90 7.94 -18.50
C THR A 137 4.40 8.14 -18.74
N ARG A 138 5.14 7.07 -19.01
CA ARG A 138 6.60 7.13 -19.26
C ARG A 138 6.98 7.13 -20.73
N ASN A 139 6.02 7.24 -21.65
CA ASN A 139 6.21 7.24 -23.11
C ASN A 139 7.05 6.06 -23.63
N ILE A 140 6.82 4.85 -23.10
CA ILE A 140 7.53 3.64 -23.52
C ILE A 140 6.72 2.95 -24.64
N SER A 141 7.38 2.52 -25.71
CA SER A 141 6.71 2.00 -26.91
C SER A 141 5.88 0.74 -26.67
N SER A 142 6.40 -0.22 -25.89
CA SER A 142 5.74 -1.50 -25.63
C SER A 142 5.84 -1.95 -24.18
N LEU A 143 4.91 -2.81 -23.75
CA LEU A 143 5.01 -3.47 -22.43
C LEU A 143 6.25 -4.36 -22.34
N ARG A 144 6.65 -5.00 -23.44
CA ARG A 144 7.85 -5.85 -23.48
C ARG A 144 9.10 -5.05 -23.11
N MET A 145 9.24 -3.84 -23.65
CA MET A 145 10.35 -2.93 -23.34
C MET A 145 10.34 -2.47 -21.88
N LEU A 146 9.15 -2.20 -21.32
CA LEU A 146 9.00 -1.85 -19.91
C LEU A 146 9.44 -3.01 -19.00
N MET A 147 9.05 -4.23 -19.33
CA MET A 147 9.38 -5.43 -18.55
C MET A 147 10.82 -5.89 -18.73
N SER A 148 11.48 -5.53 -19.84
CA SER A 148 12.89 -5.84 -20.09
C SER A 148 13.86 -4.87 -19.43
N LEU A 149 13.37 -3.88 -18.67
CA LEU A 149 14.25 -2.95 -17.95
C LEU A 149 15.10 -3.72 -16.92
N PRO A 150 16.43 -3.47 -16.88
CA PRO A 150 17.31 -4.17 -15.96
C PRO A 150 16.95 -3.86 -14.51
N LYS A 151 17.17 -4.84 -13.62
CA LYS A 151 16.94 -4.65 -12.18
C LYS A 151 17.79 -3.49 -11.65
N GLY A 152 17.23 -2.71 -10.72
CA GLY A 152 17.90 -1.56 -10.13
C GLY A 152 17.26 -0.23 -10.54
N ARG A 153 18.07 0.84 -10.61
CA ARG A 153 17.58 2.22 -10.78
C ARG A 153 16.82 2.41 -12.09
N ALA A 154 17.24 1.76 -13.18
CA ALA A 154 16.55 1.85 -14.47
C ALA A 154 15.06 1.45 -14.35
N ARG A 155 14.78 0.28 -13.77
CA ARG A 155 13.40 -0.18 -13.49
C ARG A 155 12.70 0.67 -12.43
N ARG A 156 13.30 0.82 -11.25
CA ARG A 156 12.70 1.54 -10.10
C ARG A 156 12.39 3.01 -10.39
N SER A 157 13.13 3.63 -11.31
CA SER A 157 12.82 4.99 -11.76
C SER A 157 11.50 5.07 -12.51
N LYS A 158 11.01 3.97 -13.11
CA LYS A 158 9.79 3.89 -13.93
C LYS A 158 8.61 3.31 -13.16
N HIS A 159 8.83 2.20 -12.46
CA HIS A 159 7.86 1.56 -11.57
C HIS A 159 8.55 0.73 -10.49
N ASP A 160 7.87 0.57 -9.35
CA ASP A 160 8.26 -0.39 -8.33
C ASP A 160 7.65 -1.77 -8.62
N ASP A 161 7.88 -2.73 -7.74
CA ASP A 161 7.27 -4.05 -7.82
C ASP A 161 5.75 -3.95 -7.64
N ILE A 162 5.00 -4.58 -8.56
CA ILE A 162 3.53 -4.49 -8.63
C ILE A 162 2.97 -5.86 -8.25
N THR A 163 2.31 -5.92 -7.10
CA THR A 163 1.69 -7.14 -6.59
C THR A 163 0.21 -6.90 -6.35
N ALA A 164 -0.64 -7.83 -6.79
CA ALA A 164 -2.07 -7.80 -6.56
C ALA A 164 -2.60 -9.22 -6.30
N THR A 165 -3.37 -9.36 -5.24
CA THR A 165 -4.11 -10.56 -4.85
C THR A 165 -5.58 -10.22 -4.81
N VAL A 166 -6.40 -11.08 -5.41
CA VAL A 166 -7.86 -10.92 -5.46
C VAL A 166 -8.48 -12.11 -4.76
N VAL A 167 -9.29 -11.85 -3.76
CA VAL A 167 -10.03 -12.84 -2.98
C VAL A 167 -11.52 -12.69 -3.33
N ASP A 168 -12.09 -13.76 -3.88
CA ASP A 168 -13.52 -13.84 -4.12
C ASP A 168 -14.24 -14.25 -2.82
N LEU A 169 -15.12 -13.38 -2.33
CA LEU A 169 -15.92 -13.57 -1.12
C LEU A 169 -17.31 -14.14 -1.43
N SER A 170 -17.67 -14.27 -2.71
CA SER A 170 -18.96 -14.79 -3.15
C SER A 170 -19.07 -16.32 -3.06
N VAL A 171 -17.93 -17.02 -3.02
CA VAL A 171 -17.87 -18.49 -2.96
C VAL A 171 -18.00 -18.96 -1.52
N SER A 172 -19.21 -19.36 -1.11
CA SER A 172 -19.62 -20.23 0.02
C SER A 172 -19.00 -20.11 1.42
N CYS A 173 -18.00 -19.26 1.70
CA CYS A 173 -17.38 -19.11 3.01
C CYS A 173 -18.17 -18.21 3.99
N VAL A 174 -19.32 -17.66 3.55
CA VAL A 174 -20.21 -16.83 4.37
C VAL A 174 -21.46 -17.62 4.81
N LEU A 175 -21.26 -18.88 5.22
CA LEU A 175 -22.33 -19.74 5.77
C LEU A 175 -22.60 -19.48 7.27
N LEU A 176 -21.78 -18.67 7.93
CA LEU A 176 -22.01 -18.22 9.29
C LEU A 176 -22.35 -16.73 9.27
N SER A 177 -23.42 -16.35 9.95
CA SER A 177 -24.00 -15.00 9.99
C SER A 177 -23.08 -13.91 10.56
N HIS A 178 -21.85 -14.26 10.96
CA HIS A 178 -20.90 -13.42 11.71
C HIS A 178 -19.43 -13.60 11.26
N CYS A 179 -19.14 -13.56 9.95
CA CYS A 179 -17.73 -13.51 9.50
C CYS A 179 -17.13 -12.12 9.71
N VAL A 180 -16.18 -12.02 10.63
CA VAL A 180 -15.37 -10.80 10.87
C VAL A 180 -14.01 -10.96 10.19
N LEU A 181 -13.67 -10.04 9.29
CA LEU A 181 -12.32 -9.95 8.74
C LEU A 181 -11.48 -8.96 9.54
N TYR A 182 -10.28 -9.38 9.91
CA TYR A 182 -9.25 -8.56 10.53
C TYR A 182 -8.23 -8.14 9.47
N PHE A 183 -8.07 -6.84 9.25
CA PHE A 183 -7.11 -6.30 8.30
C PHE A 183 -5.92 -5.73 9.05
N LEU A 184 -4.74 -6.26 8.75
CA LEU A 184 -3.47 -5.81 9.33
C LEU A 184 -2.72 -4.97 8.30
N SER A 185 -2.54 -3.67 8.57
CA SER A 185 -1.69 -2.81 7.74
C SER A 185 -0.34 -2.57 8.40
N ILE A 186 0.73 -3.03 7.75
CA ILE A 186 2.12 -2.73 8.08
C ILE A 186 3.03 -2.93 6.86
N SER A 187 4.01 -2.02 6.67
CA SER A 187 4.97 -2.13 5.57
C SER A 187 6.10 -3.12 5.88
N PHE A 188 6.75 -3.64 4.85
CA PHE A 188 8.02 -4.35 4.97
C PHE A 188 9.12 -3.48 4.34
N SER A 189 10.27 -3.28 5.00
CA SER A 189 11.32 -2.39 4.48
C SER A 189 12.25 -3.03 3.46
N LEU A 190 12.44 -4.35 3.52
CA LEU A 190 13.38 -5.07 2.65
C LEU A 190 12.85 -5.36 1.24
N THR A 191 11.57 -5.08 1.00
CA THR A 191 10.94 -5.11 -0.32
C THR A 191 9.88 -4.02 -0.31
N SER A 192 9.77 -3.19 -1.35
CA SER A 192 8.72 -2.18 -1.51
C SER A 192 7.31 -2.81 -1.62
N HIS A 193 6.87 -3.55 -0.61
CA HIS A 193 5.57 -4.16 -0.53
C HIS A 193 4.80 -3.41 0.54
N PHE A 194 4.01 -2.46 0.07
CA PHE A 194 2.82 -2.06 0.77
C PHE A 194 1.74 -3.13 0.52
N ALA A 195 0.77 -3.22 1.42
CA ALA A 195 -0.43 -4.01 1.16
C ALA A 195 -1.61 -3.12 1.56
N TYR A 196 -2.22 -2.48 0.57
CA TYR A 196 -3.51 -1.85 0.75
C TYR A 196 -4.61 -2.84 0.40
N SER A 197 -5.63 -2.85 1.25
CA SER A 197 -6.79 -3.71 1.07
C SER A 197 -8.03 -2.89 0.74
N TYR A 198 -8.70 -3.23 -0.36
CA TYR A 198 -9.97 -2.65 -0.79
C TYR A 198 -11.05 -3.72 -0.84
N LEU A 199 -12.24 -3.42 -0.30
CA LEU A 199 -13.43 -4.25 -0.40
C LEU A 199 -14.43 -3.63 -1.37
N PHE A 200 -14.98 -4.40 -2.29
CA PHE A 200 -15.95 -3.91 -3.28
C PHE A 200 -17.36 -4.39 -2.93
N GLN A 201 -18.24 -3.43 -2.57
CA GLN A 201 -19.63 -3.68 -2.16
C GLN A 201 -20.60 -3.37 -3.29
N GLN A 202 -21.72 -4.09 -3.52
CA GLN A 202 -22.82 -3.59 -4.37
C GLN A 202 -23.60 -2.46 -3.65
N GLY A 203 -23.88 -1.37 -4.36
CA GLY A 203 -24.78 -0.33 -3.85
C GLY A 203 -26.18 -0.66 -4.35
N PHE A 204 -27.12 -0.86 -3.43
CA PHE A 204 -28.53 -0.74 -3.73
C PHE A 204 -28.86 0.75 -3.68
N VAL A 205 -29.26 1.31 -4.83
CA VAL A 205 -30.08 2.51 -4.84
C VAL A 205 -31.51 1.97 -4.73
N SER A 206 -32.18 2.29 -3.63
CA SER A 206 -33.63 2.10 -3.48
C SER A 206 -34.39 2.93 -4.50
#